data_AF-A0AA90W532-F1
#
_entry.id   AF-A0AA90W532-F1
#
_cell.length_a   1.000
_cell.length_b   1.000
_cell.length_c   1.000
_cell.angle_alpha   90.00
_cell.angle_beta   90.00
_cell.angle_gamma   90.00
#
_symmetry.space_group_name_H-M   'P 1'
#
loop_
_entity.id
_entity.type
_entity.pdbx_description
1 polymer ?
#
loop_
_entity_poly.entity_id
_entity_poly.type
_entity_poly.pdbx_seq_one_letter_code
_entity_poly.pdbx_strand_id
1 'polypeptide(L)'
;MGESDEPVNVRISPTDVNEFSEKYGRLVEHGEFFHSSIENFISNSDAINSIFPKDVKDGIVTIKPTNLRKGIIEITDQDDNVILDLEGDFIIGRKSFSICAYKFDNLIEISIKNIPLNLSSDTNNVANISLGLENWQGIDIRFLPYFDKIKKIYERLENSTSLDFKILVDGLVIYKAINLDMSKKLAWINNFLNYTNSCANIAKKNNLSITFNNECSFSSEEHRQIYEISELLCSKIELNKFKGSMTVNPSSIELVNSLVKDTESELMMFQDLDIQSLNIFNNLVDLKLYIKHTFRNSQFVLLKKDLTDNSYKFEIKEKNVDSLYLREGSLNPFEYNQDQLVLEKF
;
A
#
# COMPACT_ATOMS: atom_id res chain seq x y z
N MET A 1 66.76 29.52 10.66
CA MET A 1 66.50 28.12 10.27
C MET A 1 65.01 28.03 10.08
N GLY A 2 64.55 27.77 8.85
CA GLY A 2 63.12 27.70 8.56
C GLY A 2 62.56 26.45 9.22
N GLU A 3 61.49 26.61 10.00
CA GLU A 3 60.61 25.51 10.36
C GLU A 3 60.05 24.95 9.04
N SER A 4 60.55 23.80 8.61
CA SER A 4 59.86 23.05 7.58
C SER A 4 58.65 22.43 8.28
N ASP A 5 57.45 22.91 7.93
CA ASP A 5 56.21 22.21 8.28
C ASP A 5 56.31 20.78 7.74
N GLU A 6 56.60 19.82 8.61
CA GLU A 6 56.54 18.42 8.23
C GLU A 6 55.10 18.11 7.82
N PRO A 7 54.88 17.55 6.62
CA PRO A 7 53.53 17.23 6.18
C PRO A 7 52.91 16.23 7.16
N VAL A 8 51.68 16.52 7.56
CA VAL A 8 50.89 15.60 8.37
C VAL A 8 50.56 14.37 7.52
N ASN A 9 51.06 13.22 7.94
CA ASN A 9 50.84 11.94 7.31
C ASN A 9 49.87 11.12 8.16
N VAL A 10 48.80 10.64 7.54
CA VAL A 10 47.95 9.60 8.09
C VAL A 10 48.27 8.32 7.34
N ARG A 11 48.74 7.30 8.06
CA ARG A 11 49.00 5.96 7.55
C ARG A 11 47.86 5.05 7.98
N ILE A 12 47.43 4.21 7.05
CA ILE A 12 46.45 3.16 7.34
C ILE A 12 47.21 1.84 7.40
N SER A 13 47.14 1.14 8.52
CA SER A 13 47.71 -0.19 8.73
C SER A 13 46.57 -1.16 9.01
N PRO A 14 45.84 -1.60 7.96
CA PRO A 14 44.71 -2.48 8.14
C PRO A 14 45.15 -3.85 8.64
N THR A 15 44.31 -4.49 9.46
CA THR A 15 44.52 -5.86 9.93
C THR A 15 44.58 -6.86 8.79
N ASP A 16 43.75 -6.67 7.76
CA ASP A 16 43.77 -7.41 6.49
C ASP A 16 43.96 -6.44 5.31
N VAL A 17 45.14 -6.49 4.71
CA VAL A 17 45.51 -5.63 3.58
C VAL A 17 44.71 -5.95 2.31
N ASN A 18 44.37 -7.22 2.09
CA ASN A 18 43.63 -7.63 0.90
C ASN A 18 42.19 -7.16 0.98
N GLU A 19 41.54 -7.37 2.12
CA GLU A 19 40.17 -6.90 2.37
C GLU A 19 40.09 -5.37 2.27
N PHE A 20 41.04 -4.65 2.86
CA PHE A 20 41.09 -3.20 2.77
C PHE A 20 41.31 -2.71 1.34
N SER A 21 42.24 -3.33 0.60
CA SER A 21 42.52 -2.99 -0.80
C SER A 21 41.30 -3.23 -1.68
N GLU A 22 40.57 -4.33 -1.47
CA GLU A 22 39.34 -4.62 -2.18
C GLU A 22 38.26 -3.58 -1.88
N LYS A 23 38.00 -3.29 -0.59
CA LYS A 23 37.02 -2.27 -0.17
C LYS A 23 37.35 -0.88 -0.70
N TYR A 24 38.62 -0.49 -0.65
CA TYR A 24 39.08 0.77 -1.22
C TYR A 24 38.96 0.79 -2.75
N GLY A 25 39.25 -0.34 -3.41
CA GLY A 25 38.99 -0.52 -4.83
C GLY A 25 37.51 -0.29 -5.17
N ARG A 26 36.59 -0.91 -4.42
CA ARG A 26 35.14 -0.72 -4.62
C ARG A 26 34.68 0.72 -4.35
N LEU A 27 35.26 1.40 -3.36
CA LEU A 27 35.02 2.83 -3.14
C LEU A 27 35.37 3.66 -4.39
N VAL A 28 36.54 3.43 -4.99
CA VAL A 28 37.00 4.20 -6.16
C VAL A 28 36.24 3.82 -7.43
N GLU A 29 35.98 2.54 -7.63
CA GLU A 29 35.35 2.02 -8.86
C GLU A 29 33.85 2.21 -8.88
N HIS A 30 33.19 2.10 -7.73
CA HIS A 30 31.73 2.02 -7.62
C HIS A 30 31.12 3.06 -6.66
N GLY A 31 31.94 3.73 -5.85
CA GLY A 31 31.45 4.67 -4.83
C GLY A 31 30.95 4.00 -3.55
N GLU A 32 31.27 2.72 -3.33
CA GLU A 32 30.84 1.99 -2.13
C GLU A 32 31.61 2.47 -0.90
N PHE A 33 30.91 3.04 0.09
CA PHE A 33 31.51 3.36 1.37
C PHE A 33 31.84 2.08 2.14
N PHE A 34 32.86 2.15 2.99
CA PHE A 34 33.22 1.03 3.85
C PHE A 34 33.67 1.50 5.23
N HIS A 35 33.71 0.54 6.14
CA HIS A 35 34.06 0.74 7.53
C HIS A 35 35.40 0.08 7.82
N SER A 36 36.21 0.73 8.66
CA SER A 36 37.45 0.21 9.19
C SER A 36 37.55 0.55 10.68
N SER A 37 38.23 -0.29 11.45
CA SER A 37 38.57 0.06 12.84
C SER A 37 39.41 1.33 12.86
N ILE A 38 39.17 2.18 13.85
CA ILE A 38 39.98 3.36 14.17
C ILE A 38 41.43 2.99 14.46
N GLU A 39 41.66 1.81 15.03
CA GLU A 39 43.01 1.30 15.34
C GLU A 39 43.88 1.12 14.10
N ASN A 40 43.25 0.97 12.93
CA ASN A 40 43.96 0.87 11.66
C ASN A 40 44.52 2.23 11.18
N PHE A 41 44.23 3.35 11.84
CA PHE A 41 44.67 4.69 11.44
C PHE A 41 45.74 5.24 12.39
N ILE A 42 46.93 5.52 11.86
CA ILE A 42 48.09 6.03 12.60
C ILE A 42 48.52 7.35 11.97
N SER A 43 48.61 8.44 12.74
CA SER A 43 49.15 9.71 12.24
C SER A 43 50.44 10.13 12.96
N ASN A 44 51.32 10.85 12.27
CA ASN A 44 52.45 11.55 12.89
C ASN A 44 52.06 12.89 13.53
N SER A 45 50.78 13.29 13.48
CA SER A 45 50.27 14.54 14.06
C SER A 45 49.56 14.30 15.39
N ASP A 46 50.02 14.96 16.44
CA ASP A 46 49.36 14.94 17.76
C ASP A 46 47.95 15.53 17.71
N ALA A 47 47.71 16.54 16.86
CA ALA A 47 46.38 17.11 16.67
C ALA A 47 45.41 16.10 16.05
N ILE A 48 45.81 15.39 14.98
CA ILE A 48 44.98 14.33 14.39
C ILE A 48 44.78 13.16 15.36
N ASN A 49 45.84 12.76 16.07
CA ASN A 49 45.78 11.72 17.09
C ASN A 49 44.94 12.12 18.32
N SER A 50 44.65 13.41 18.52
CA SER A 50 43.70 13.88 19.54
C SER A 50 42.24 13.80 19.06
N ILE A 51 42.01 13.84 17.74
CA ILE A 51 40.70 13.66 17.11
C ILE A 51 40.36 12.18 16.96
N PHE A 52 41.35 11.31 16.74
CA PHE A 52 41.18 9.86 16.79
C PHE A 52 41.38 9.40 18.25
N PRO A 53 40.30 9.25 19.04
CA PRO A 53 40.45 9.00 20.47
C PRO A 53 41.16 7.66 20.69
N LYS A 54 42.35 7.70 21.27
CA LYS A 54 43.17 6.51 21.58
C LYS A 54 42.51 5.56 22.59
N ASP A 55 41.50 6.05 23.31
CA ASP A 55 40.74 5.29 24.31
C ASP A 55 39.50 4.58 23.74
N VAL A 56 39.17 4.77 22.46
CA VAL A 56 38.01 4.13 21.82
C VAL A 56 38.48 2.91 21.04
N LYS A 57 38.67 1.79 21.76
CA LYS A 57 39.10 0.51 21.17
C LYS A 57 38.14 -0.02 20.09
N ASP A 58 36.86 0.32 20.20
CA ASP A 58 35.81 -0.14 19.27
C ASP A 58 35.37 0.96 18.28
N GLY A 59 36.22 1.95 18.03
CA GLY A 59 35.89 3.07 17.16
C GLY A 59 35.80 2.63 15.70
N ILE A 60 34.78 3.10 14.99
CA ILE A 60 34.58 2.80 13.57
C ILE A 60 34.82 4.07 12.76
N VAL A 61 35.75 3.99 11.80
CA VAL A 61 35.95 5.01 10.77
C VAL A 61 35.17 4.62 9.53
N THR A 62 34.24 5.49 9.12
CA THR A 62 33.55 5.34 7.84
C THR A 62 34.29 6.13 6.76
N ILE A 63 34.81 5.44 5.75
CA ILE A 63 35.40 6.07 4.57
C ILE A 63 34.30 6.19 3.52
N LYS A 64 33.97 7.43 3.15
CA LYS A 64 32.91 7.76 2.19
C LYS A 64 33.48 8.50 0.98
N PRO A 65 32.87 8.34 -0.20
CA PRO A 65 33.26 9.13 -1.36
C PRO A 65 32.85 10.59 -1.17
N THR A 66 33.64 11.53 -1.70
CA THR A 66 33.40 12.98 -1.57
C THR A 66 32.46 13.54 -2.63
N ASN A 67 32.09 12.74 -3.63
CA ASN A 67 31.30 13.15 -4.79
C ASN A 67 29.82 12.79 -4.68
N LEU A 68 29.29 12.81 -3.45
CA LEU A 68 27.85 12.69 -3.20
C LEU A 68 27.11 13.84 -3.89
N ARG A 69 26.12 13.53 -4.71
CA ARG A 69 25.23 14.50 -5.35
C ARG A 69 23.79 14.18 -5.02
N LYS A 70 22.90 15.15 -5.26
CA LYS A 70 21.46 14.88 -5.28
C LYS A 70 21.05 14.36 -6.64
N GLY A 71 20.29 13.27 -6.62
CA GLY A 71 19.68 12.68 -7.80
C GLY A 71 18.18 12.56 -7.61
N ILE A 72 17.44 12.62 -8.71
CA ILE A 72 16.01 12.41 -8.77
C ILE A 72 15.74 11.13 -9.56
N ILE A 73 14.96 10.23 -9.00
CA ILE A 73 14.36 9.12 -9.72
C ILE A 73 12.97 9.54 -10.15
N GLU A 74 12.64 9.39 -11.42
CA GLU A 74 11.31 9.70 -11.97
C GLU A 74 10.74 8.48 -12.69
N ILE A 75 9.48 8.13 -12.37
CA ILE A 75 8.69 7.11 -13.03
C ILE A 75 7.47 7.77 -13.69
N THR A 76 7.33 7.59 -15.00
CA THR A 76 6.22 8.13 -15.80
C THR A 76 5.41 7.03 -16.46
N ASP A 77 4.15 7.30 -16.76
CA ASP A 77 3.33 6.45 -17.66
C ASP A 77 3.64 6.71 -19.14
N GLN A 78 2.95 5.97 -20.02
CA GLN A 78 3.10 6.09 -21.48
C GLN A 78 2.74 7.47 -22.05
N ASP A 79 2.03 8.31 -21.29
CA ASP A 79 1.60 9.65 -21.66
C ASP A 79 2.52 10.73 -21.04
N ASP A 80 3.70 10.32 -20.56
CA ASP A 80 4.70 11.15 -19.86
C ASP A 80 4.19 11.82 -18.57
N ASN A 81 3.10 11.33 -17.97
CA ASN A 81 2.65 11.84 -16.68
C ASN A 81 3.50 11.23 -15.56
N VAL A 82 4.04 12.07 -14.69
CA VAL A 82 4.77 11.63 -13.49
C VAL A 82 3.81 10.86 -12.56
N ILE A 83 4.18 9.60 -12.28
CA ILE A 83 3.52 8.76 -11.27
C ILE A 83 4.23 8.93 -9.93
N LEU A 84 5.56 8.86 -9.95
CA LEU A 84 6.40 8.88 -8.77
C LEU A 84 7.76 9.50 -9.08
N ASP A 85 8.10 10.55 -8.35
CA ASP A 85 9.43 11.14 -8.29
C ASP A 85 10.00 11.06 -6.87
N LEU A 86 11.26 10.69 -6.70
CA LEU A 86 11.95 10.65 -5.40
C LEU A 86 13.29 11.34 -5.51
N GLU A 87 13.68 12.08 -4.47
CA GLU A 87 15.01 12.66 -4.37
C GLU A 87 15.86 11.84 -3.40
N GLY A 88 17.15 11.74 -3.70
CA GLY A 88 18.10 11.23 -2.73
C GLY A 88 19.53 11.31 -3.18
N ASP A 89 20.32 10.40 -2.64
CA ASP A 89 21.76 10.44 -2.73
C ASP A 89 22.23 9.64 -3.96
N PHE A 90 22.92 10.35 -4.84
CA PHE A 90 23.57 9.82 -6.03
C PHE A 90 25.08 9.78 -5.81
N ILE A 91 25.70 8.64 -6.11
CA ILE A 91 27.13 8.43 -6.00
C ILE A 91 27.64 7.84 -7.30
N ILE A 92 28.75 8.36 -7.80
CA ILE A 92 29.40 7.89 -9.03
C ILE A 92 30.82 7.42 -8.74
N GLY A 93 31.15 6.20 -9.13
CA GLY A 93 32.51 5.68 -9.19
C GLY A 93 33.09 5.77 -10.60
N ARG A 94 34.32 5.29 -10.80
CA ARG A 94 34.96 5.27 -12.12
C ARG A 94 34.28 4.33 -13.13
N LYS A 95 33.61 3.27 -12.65
CA LYS A 95 33.02 2.22 -13.49
C LYS A 95 31.49 2.21 -13.44
N SER A 96 30.89 2.66 -12.34
CA SER A 96 29.43 2.60 -12.15
C SER A 96 28.92 3.76 -11.31
N PHE A 97 27.60 3.88 -11.20
CA PHE A 97 26.94 4.76 -10.25
C PHE A 97 25.87 4.03 -9.45
N SER A 98 25.48 4.62 -8.33
CA SER A 98 24.42 4.16 -7.46
C SER A 98 23.52 5.34 -7.07
N ILE A 99 22.24 5.06 -6.85
CA ILE A 99 21.29 6.04 -6.31
C ILE A 99 20.40 5.39 -5.26
N CYS A 100 20.12 6.12 -4.20
CA CYS A 100 19.15 5.74 -3.17
C CYS A 100 18.28 6.95 -2.87
N ALA A 101 16.99 6.86 -3.21
CA ALA A 101 16.05 7.96 -3.14
C ALA A 101 14.82 7.60 -2.31
N TYR A 102 14.29 8.60 -1.61
CA TYR A 102 13.25 8.42 -0.60
C TYR A 102 12.09 9.40 -0.84
N LYS A 103 10.90 9.01 -0.42
CA LYS A 103 9.72 9.89 -0.39
C LYS A 103 8.81 9.54 0.78
N PHE A 104 8.03 10.54 1.22
CA PHE A 104 7.03 10.42 2.28
C PHE A 104 7.65 9.89 3.58
N ASP A 105 8.64 10.61 4.11
CA ASP A 105 9.31 10.26 5.36
C ASP A 105 9.85 8.81 5.36
N ASN A 106 10.51 8.44 4.26
CA ASN A 106 11.09 7.12 4.01
C ASN A 106 10.08 5.96 3.86
N LEU A 107 8.79 6.25 3.67
CA LEU A 107 7.81 5.20 3.36
C LEU A 107 8.06 4.56 2.00
N ILE A 108 8.51 5.31 0.99
CA ILE A 108 8.92 4.73 -0.28
C ILE A 108 10.41 4.97 -0.46
N GLU A 109 11.15 3.91 -0.77
CA GLU A 109 12.55 3.96 -1.15
C GLU A 109 12.76 3.24 -2.49
N ILE A 110 13.59 3.85 -3.33
CA ILE A 110 14.14 3.19 -4.52
C ILE A 110 15.66 3.23 -4.43
N SER A 111 16.28 2.06 -4.38
CA SER A 111 17.73 1.89 -4.36
C SER A 111 18.18 1.11 -5.59
N ILE A 112 19.13 1.67 -6.32
CA ILE A 112 19.83 1.01 -7.42
C ILE A 112 21.32 1.12 -7.20
N LYS A 113 22.01 -0.02 -7.22
CA LYS A 113 23.44 -0.11 -6.94
C LYS A 113 24.21 -0.51 -8.19
N ASN A 114 25.37 0.11 -8.38
CA ASN A 114 26.40 -0.26 -9.33
C ASN A 114 25.96 -0.37 -10.80
N ILE A 115 25.11 0.57 -11.27
CA ILE A 115 24.78 0.67 -12.71
C ILE A 115 26.06 1.01 -13.49
N PRO A 116 26.51 0.19 -14.45
CA PRO A 116 27.72 0.45 -15.21
C PRO A 116 27.61 1.74 -16.06
N LEU A 117 28.70 2.51 -16.13
CA LEU A 117 28.79 3.70 -17.02
C LEU A 117 28.93 3.31 -18.50
N ASN A 118 29.51 2.14 -18.78
CA ASN A 118 29.62 1.59 -20.14
C ASN A 118 28.51 0.55 -20.36
N LEU A 119 27.48 0.94 -21.10
CA LEU A 119 26.26 0.15 -21.40
C LEU A 119 26.48 -1.02 -22.38
N SER A 120 27.72 -1.47 -22.61
CA SER A 120 28.03 -2.52 -23.60
C SER A 120 27.68 -3.94 -23.15
N SER A 121 27.15 -4.11 -21.95
CA SER A 121 26.71 -5.40 -21.42
C SER A 121 25.28 -5.29 -20.92
N ASP A 122 24.42 -6.18 -21.43
CA ASP A 122 23.10 -6.52 -20.88
C ASP A 122 23.26 -6.87 -19.40
N THR A 123 23.23 -5.84 -18.56
CA THR A 123 23.29 -5.99 -17.11
C THR A 123 21.87 -5.89 -16.62
N ASN A 124 21.37 -7.00 -16.10
CA ASN A 124 20.14 -7.04 -15.31
C ASN A 124 20.36 -6.25 -14.02
N ASN A 125 20.37 -4.92 -14.11
CA ASN A 125 20.46 -4.05 -12.95
C ASN A 125 19.11 -4.13 -12.23
N VAL A 126 19.13 -4.66 -11.01
CA VAL A 126 17.92 -4.81 -10.18
C VAL A 126 17.72 -3.51 -9.42
N ALA A 127 16.69 -2.76 -9.80
CA ALA A 127 16.16 -1.71 -8.95
C ALA A 127 15.37 -2.35 -7.80
N ASN A 128 15.72 -2.00 -6.57
CA ASN A 128 14.96 -2.39 -5.39
C ASN A 128 13.99 -1.26 -5.04
N ILE A 129 12.70 -1.59 -4.98
CA ILE A 129 11.64 -0.70 -4.51
C ILE A 129 11.16 -1.26 -3.18
N SER A 130 11.28 -0.50 -2.11
CA SER A 130 10.84 -0.87 -0.77
C SER A 130 9.74 0.06 -0.26
N LEU A 131 8.82 -0.52 0.50
CA LEU A 131 7.80 0.19 1.27
C LEU A 131 8.17 0.05 2.76
N GLY A 132 8.58 1.14 3.40
CA GLY A 132 9.04 1.19 4.79
C GLY A 132 7.91 1.11 5.80
N LEU A 133 7.23 -0.05 5.89
CA LEU A 133 6.05 -0.27 6.74
C LEU A 133 6.33 -0.07 8.23
N GLU A 134 7.59 -0.17 8.66
CA GLU A 134 8.03 0.14 10.02
C GLU A 134 7.66 1.55 10.46
N ASN A 135 7.57 2.50 9.53
CA ASN A 135 7.19 3.89 9.82
C ASN A 135 5.70 4.02 10.18
N TRP A 136 4.89 3.00 9.92
CA TRP A 136 3.49 2.92 10.35
C TRP A 136 3.29 2.10 11.62
N GLN A 137 4.32 1.43 12.14
CA GLN A 137 4.17 0.55 13.30
C GLN A 137 3.58 1.29 14.51
N GLY A 138 2.51 0.73 15.09
CA GLY A 138 1.86 1.29 16.26
C GLY A 138 0.97 2.53 15.99
N ILE A 139 0.94 3.03 14.75
CA ILE A 139 0.05 4.13 14.36
C ILE A 139 -1.36 3.57 14.15
N ASP A 140 -2.38 4.32 14.58
CA ASP A 140 -3.77 3.96 14.31
C ASP A 140 -4.04 3.87 12.80
N ILE A 141 -4.55 2.72 12.34
CA ILE A 141 -4.78 2.42 10.92
C ILE A 141 -5.74 3.43 10.25
N ARG A 142 -6.54 4.15 11.03
CA ARG A 142 -7.45 5.19 10.53
C ARG A 142 -6.69 6.43 10.04
N PHE A 143 -5.46 6.65 10.52
CA PHE A 143 -4.71 7.89 10.35
C PHE A 143 -3.28 7.66 9.86
N LEU A 144 -3.06 6.62 9.06
CA LEU A 144 -1.75 6.31 8.49
C LEU A 144 -1.23 7.47 7.62
N PRO A 145 -0.05 8.05 7.95
CA PRO A 145 0.54 9.14 7.19
C PRO A 145 0.74 8.76 5.72
N TYR A 146 0.34 9.66 4.82
CA TYR A 146 0.51 9.54 3.36
C TYR A 146 -0.16 8.32 2.70
N PHE A 147 -0.94 7.51 3.42
CA PHE A 147 -1.50 6.26 2.93
C PHE A 147 -2.25 6.41 1.60
N ASP A 148 -3.19 7.37 1.50
CA ASP A 148 -3.98 7.58 0.29
C ASP A 148 -3.10 7.92 -0.93
N LYS A 149 -2.03 8.69 -0.72
CA LYS A 149 -1.08 9.05 -1.79
C LYS A 149 -0.29 7.82 -2.25
N ILE A 150 0.19 7.02 -1.30
CA ILE A 150 0.96 5.79 -1.57
C ILE A 150 0.09 4.77 -2.29
N LYS A 151 -1.13 4.51 -1.81
CA LYS A 151 -2.10 3.63 -2.46
C LYS A 151 -2.34 4.02 -3.91
N LYS A 152 -2.61 5.30 -4.17
CA LYS A 152 -2.82 5.81 -5.53
C LYS A 152 -1.58 5.64 -6.43
N ILE A 153 -0.37 5.79 -5.89
CA ILE A 153 0.87 5.58 -6.64
C ILE A 153 0.99 4.12 -7.07
N TYR A 154 0.87 3.17 -6.13
CA TYR A 154 1.02 1.75 -6.46
C TYR A 154 -0.13 1.25 -7.36
N GLU A 155 -1.36 1.74 -7.20
CA GLU A 155 -2.46 1.46 -8.13
C GLU A 155 -2.14 1.94 -9.55
N ARG A 156 -1.55 3.12 -9.72
CA ARG A 156 -1.11 3.60 -11.05
C ARG A 156 0.03 2.76 -11.59
N LEU A 157 1.04 2.44 -10.77
CA LEU A 157 2.18 1.62 -11.19
C LEU A 157 1.77 0.21 -11.66
N GLU A 158 0.77 -0.42 -11.04
CA GLU A 158 0.28 -1.74 -11.47
C GLU A 158 -0.60 -1.67 -12.72
N ASN A 159 -1.44 -0.64 -12.85
CA ASN A 159 -2.38 -0.51 -13.96
C ASN A 159 -1.76 0.08 -15.24
N SER A 160 -0.57 0.67 -15.15
CA SER A 160 0.15 1.19 -16.31
C SER A 160 0.64 0.06 -17.21
N THR A 161 0.33 0.15 -18.51
CA THR A 161 0.77 -0.84 -19.51
C THR A 161 2.26 -0.78 -19.80
N SER A 162 2.85 0.41 -19.65
CA SER A 162 4.25 0.69 -19.89
C SER A 162 4.69 1.81 -18.95
N LEU A 163 5.85 1.64 -18.34
CA LEU A 163 6.48 2.64 -17.46
C LEU A 163 7.85 3.04 -17.99
N ASP A 164 8.13 4.33 -17.92
CA ASP A 164 9.44 4.90 -18.19
C ASP A 164 10.10 5.26 -16.86
N PHE A 165 11.37 4.90 -16.70
CA PHE A 165 12.17 5.15 -15.51
C PHE A 165 13.38 6.00 -15.88
N LYS A 166 13.58 7.12 -15.19
CA LYS A 166 14.68 8.07 -15.45
C LYS A 166 15.42 8.38 -14.16
N ILE A 167 16.73 8.58 -14.27
CA ILE A 167 17.55 9.16 -13.20
C ILE A 167 18.07 10.50 -13.71
N LEU A 168 17.79 11.55 -12.95
CA LEU A 168 18.24 12.91 -13.21
C LEU A 168 19.25 13.34 -12.15
N VAL A 169 20.33 13.98 -12.57
CA VAL A 169 21.32 14.61 -11.68
C VAL A 169 21.64 15.98 -12.25
N ASP A 170 21.59 17.02 -11.42
CA ASP A 170 21.82 18.41 -11.84
C ASP A 170 20.91 18.84 -13.02
N GLY A 171 19.68 18.31 -13.08
CA GLY A 171 18.71 18.56 -14.15
C GLY A 171 18.95 17.80 -15.45
N LEU A 172 19.98 16.94 -15.52
CA LEU A 172 20.31 16.14 -16.70
C LEU A 172 19.91 14.69 -16.52
N VAL A 173 19.28 14.09 -17.55
CA VAL A 173 18.97 12.66 -17.57
C VAL A 173 20.25 11.87 -17.83
N ILE A 174 20.70 11.10 -16.84
CA ILE A 174 21.93 10.30 -16.92
C ILE A 174 21.65 8.81 -17.16
N TYR A 175 20.42 8.36 -16.90
CA TYR A 175 19.97 7.00 -17.13
C TYR A 175 18.49 7.00 -17.49
N LYS A 176 18.13 6.15 -18.45
CA LYS A 176 16.75 5.96 -18.87
C LYS A 176 16.51 4.48 -19.18
N ALA A 177 15.45 3.93 -18.61
CA ALA A 177 14.87 2.65 -19.00
C ALA A 177 13.43 2.88 -19.45
N ILE A 178 13.01 2.21 -20.52
CA ILE A 178 11.70 2.41 -21.15
C ILE A 178 10.93 1.12 -21.22
N ASN A 179 9.61 1.22 -21.32
CA ASN A 179 8.72 0.07 -21.49
C ASN A 179 8.88 -1.00 -20.41
N LEU A 180 8.99 -0.57 -19.15
CA LEU A 180 9.04 -1.46 -18.00
C LEU A 180 7.64 -1.99 -17.68
N ASP A 181 7.52 -3.31 -17.59
CA ASP A 181 6.33 -3.99 -17.04
C ASP A 181 6.57 -4.34 -15.57
N MET A 182 5.85 -3.64 -14.68
CA MET A 182 5.91 -3.82 -13.23
C MET A 182 4.65 -4.47 -12.66
N SER A 183 3.64 -4.76 -13.49
CA SER A 183 2.31 -5.20 -13.08
C SER A 183 2.35 -6.41 -12.14
N LYS A 184 3.03 -7.49 -12.55
CA LYS A 184 3.14 -8.73 -11.76
C LYS A 184 4.01 -8.58 -10.51
N LYS A 185 4.95 -7.63 -10.50
CA LYS A 185 5.91 -7.45 -9.40
C LYS A 185 5.33 -6.67 -8.23
N LEU A 186 4.32 -5.83 -8.49
CA LEU A 186 3.72 -4.93 -7.50
C LEU A 186 2.35 -5.41 -6.98
N ALA A 187 1.77 -6.45 -7.58
CA ALA A 187 0.46 -6.98 -7.19
C ALA A 187 0.33 -7.31 -5.69
N TRP A 188 1.38 -7.85 -5.06
CA TRP A 188 1.36 -8.16 -3.63
C TRP A 188 1.29 -6.88 -2.76
N ILE A 189 1.98 -5.81 -3.17
CA ILE A 189 1.94 -4.51 -2.47
C ILE A 189 0.53 -3.92 -2.57
N ASN A 190 -0.06 -3.92 -3.76
CA ASN A 190 -1.41 -3.42 -3.93
C ASN A 190 -2.44 -4.24 -3.16
N ASN A 191 -2.31 -5.57 -3.13
CA ASN A 191 -3.16 -6.40 -2.28
C ASN A 191 -3.04 -6.03 -0.81
N PHE A 192 -1.81 -5.80 -0.32
CA PHE A 192 -1.58 -5.35 1.06
C PHE A 192 -2.18 -3.96 1.34
N LEU A 193 -2.02 -3.01 0.42
CA LEU A 193 -2.59 -1.67 0.55
C LEU A 193 -4.13 -1.70 0.48
N ASN A 194 -4.72 -2.57 -0.35
CA ASN A 194 -6.16 -2.76 -0.42
C ASN A 194 -6.74 -3.39 0.85
N TYR A 195 -6.05 -4.39 1.41
CA TYR A 195 -6.37 -4.93 2.73
C TYR A 195 -6.34 -3.83 3.79
N THR A 196 -5.23 -3.09 3.86
CA THR A 196 -5.03 -2.00 4.83
C THR A 196 -6.13 -0.93 4.71
N ASN A 197 -6.50 -0.55 3.48
CA ASN A 197 -7.57 0.41 3.23
C ASN A 197 -8.93 -0.10 3.72
N SER A 198 -9.24 -1.35 3.45
CA SER A 198 -10.50 -1.98 3.86
C SER A 198 -10.59 -2.07 5.39
N CYS A 199 -9.51 -2.49 6.05
CA CYS A 199 -9.40 -2.46 7.51
C CYS A 199 -9.57 -1.05 8.08
N ALA A 200 -8.89 -0.05 7.50
CA ALA A 200 -8.99 1.34 7.94
C ALA A 200 -10.41 1.88 7.78
N ASN A 201 -11.11 1.52 6.70
CA ASN A 201 -12.51 1.90 6.46
C ASN A 201 -13.45 1.32 7.52
N ILE A 202 -13.30 0.03 7.82
CA ILE A 202 -14.06 -0.63 8.90
C ILE A 202 -13.77 0.07 10.23
N ALA A 203 -12.50 0.29 10.57
CA ALA A 203 -12.11 0.95 11.82
C ALA A 203 -12.63 2.39 11.91
N LYS A 204 -12.57 3.17 10.83
CA LYS A 204 -13.12 4.54 10.76
C LYS A 204 -14.62 4.54 11.03
N LYS A 205 -15.37 3.67 10.34
CA LYS A 205 -16.83 3.59 10.50
C LYS A 205 -17.23 3.17 11.92
N ASN A 206 -16.51 2.19 12.49
CA ASN A 206 -16.80 1.64 13.81
C ASN A 206 -16.14 2.40 14.97
N ASN A 207 -15.41 3.48 14.68
CA ASN A 207 -14.60 4.20 15.66
C ASN A 207 -13.66 3.27 16.47
N LEU A 208 -13.11 2.24 15.81
CA LEU A 208 -12.19 1.28 16.43
C LEU A 208 -10.77 1.84 16.40
N SER A 209 -10.13 1.84 17.56
CA SER A 209 -8.72 2.21 17.69
C SER A 209 -7.86 0.97 17.51
N ILE A 210 -7.44 0.71 16.27
CA ILE A 210 -6.58 -0.44 15.92
C ILE A 210 -5.25 0.10 15.41
N THR A 211 -4.16 -0.35 16.00
CA THR A 211 -2.82 0.04 15.58
C THR A 211 -2.32 -0.86 14.45
N PHE A 212 -1.62 -0.27 13.49
CA PHE A 212 -0.94 -0.99 12.43
C PHE A 212 0.16 -1.88 13.01
N ASN A 213 0.23 -3.10 12.48
CA ASN A 213 1.24 -4.09 12.83
C ASN A 213 1.86 -4.66 11.56
N ASN A 214 3.14 -4.38 11.31
CA ASN A 214 3.87 -4.87 10.13
C ASN A 214 4.15 -6.39 10.16
N GLU A 215 3.99 -7.05 11.31
CA GLU A 215 4.07 -8.51 11.47
C GLU A 215 2.72 -9.20 11.21
N CYS A 216 1.71 -8.48 10.73
CA CYS A 216 0.42 -9.09 10.40
C CYS A 216 0.56 -10.04 9.20
N SER A 217 -0.19 -11.14 9.27
CA SER A 217 -0.40 -12.04 8.13
C SER A 217 -1.90 -12.27 7.97
N PHE A 218 -2.35 -12.33 6.73
CA PHE A 218 -3.74 -12.66 6.41
C PHE A 218 -3.80 -13.65 5.26
N SER A 219 -4.79 -14.53 5.32
CA SER A 219 -5.17 -15.44 4.25
C SER A 219 -5.99 -14.70 3.18
N SER A 220 -6.10 -15.32 1.99
CA SER A 220 -6.97 -14.80 0.93
C SER A 220 -8.43 -14.73 1.36
N GLU A 221 -8.88 -15.63 2.24
CA GLU A 221 -10.24 -15.64 2.75
C GLU A 221 -10.48 -14.47 3.70
N GLU A 222 -9.56 -14.21 4.63
CA GLU A 222 -9.63 -13.05 5.52
C GLU A 222 -9.62 -11.75 4.72
N HIS A 223 -8.75 -11.64 3.70
CA HIS A 223 -8.72 -10.46 2.84
C HIS A 223 -10.06 -10.24 2.12
N ARG A 224 -10.64 -11.30 1.55
CA ARG A 224 -11.95 -11.23 0.88
C ARG A 224 -13.04 -10.80 1.86
N GLN A 225 -13.09 -11.41 3.04
CA GLN A 225 -14.10 -11.11 4.06
C GLN A 225 -14.02 -9.64 4.50
N ILE A 226 -12.80 -9.14 4.77
CA ILE A 226 -12.55 -7.74 5.13
C ILE A 226 -12.99 -6.79 4.03
N TYR A 227 -12.67 -7.12 2.77
CA TYR A 227 -13.09 -6.32 1.63
C TYR A 227 -14.62 -6.27 1.50
N GLU A 228 -15.30 -7.41 1.58
CA GLU A 228 -16.77 -7.50 1.51
C GLU A 228 -17.44 -6.69 2.62
N ILE A 229 -16.94 -6.77 3.85
CA ILE A 229 -17.45 -5.99 4.99
C ILE A 229 -17.24 -4.50 4.77
N SER A 230 -16.06 -4.10 4.31
CA SER A 230 -15.75 -2.71 3.99
C SER A 230 -16.70 -2.18 2.91
N GLU A 231 -16.94 -2.94 1.84
CA GLU A 231 -17.88 -2.59 0.76
C GLU A 231 -19.33 -2.48 1.25
N LEU A 232 -19.76 -3.36 2.15
CA LEU A 232 -21.08 -3.27 2.77
C LEU A 232 -21.23 -1.97 3.58
N LEU A 233 -20.20 -1.56 4.31
CA LEU A 233 -20.21 -0.39 5.17
C LEU A 233 -19.99 0.95 4.46
N CYS A 234 -19.20 0.97 3.41
CA CYS A 234 -18.70 2.21 2.81
C CYS A 234 -19.29 2.51 1.44
N SER A 235 -19.73 1.49 0.70
CA SER A 235 -20.25 1.67 -0.66
C SER A 235 -21.77 1.79 -0.66
N LYS A 236 -22.27 2.93 -1.15
CA LYS A 236 -23.67 3.07 -1.57
C LYS A 236 -23.81 2.46 -2.95
N ILE A 237 -24.65 1.43 -3.07
CA ILE A 237 -25.00 0.87 -4.38
C ILE A 237 -26.27 1.55 -4.85
N GLU A 238 -26.25 2.02 -6.10
CA GLU A 238 -27.40 2.57 -6.80
C GLU A 238 -27.45 1.95 -8.22
N LEU A 239 -28.52 1.21 -8.51
CA LEU A 239 -28.68 0.51 -9.79
C LEU A 239 -30.08 0.74 -10.38
N ASN A 240 -30.13 1.14 -11.66
CA ASN A 240 -31.38 1.30 -12.42
C ASN A 240 -31.81 0.01 -13.14
N LYS A 241 -30.90 -0.98 -13.20
CA LYS A 241 -31.15 -2.33 -13.71
C LYS A 241 -30.71 -3.32 -12.66
N PHE A 242 -31.62 -4.17 -12.22
CA PHE A 242 -31.35 -5.11 -11.14
C PHE A 242 -32.20 -6.35 -11.34
N LYS A 243 -31.62 -7.49 -10.98
CA LYS A 243 -32.34 -8.75 -11.00
C LYS A 243 -31.89 -9.58 -9.82
N GLY A 244 -32.85 -10.07 -9.04
CA GLY A 244 -32.60 -10.89 -7.87
C GLY A 244 -33.68 -11.92 -7.66
N SER A 245 -33.42 -12.84 -6.74
CA SER A 245 -34.46 -13.74 -6.23
C SER A 245 -34.50 -13.63 -4.71
N MET A 246 -35.71 -13.55 -4.17
CA MET A 246 -35.97 -13.61 -2.73
C MET A 246 -36.84 -14.81 -2.42
N THR A 247 -36.72 -15.33 -1.20
CA THR A 247 -37.70 -16.26 -0.62
C THR A 247 -38.30 -15.57 0.60
N VAL A 248 -39.62 -15.54 0.68
CA VAL A 248 -40.34 -14.96 1.82
C VAL A 248 -41.24 -16.00 2.45
N ASN A 249 -41.31 -15.98 3.77
CA ASN A 249 -42.19 -16.82 4.59
C ASN A 249 -43.24 -15.90 5.25
N PRO A 250 -44.27 -15.49 4.49
CA PRO A 250 -45.19 -14.45 4.92
C PRO A 250 -46.11 -14.95 6.04
N SER A 251 -46.41 -14.07 7.00
CA SER A 251 -47.38 -14.32 8.06
C SER A 251 -48.83 -14.40 7.56
N SER A 252 -49.13 -13.85 6.37
CA SER A 252 -50.43 -13.94 5.71
C SER A 252 -50.30 -14.00 4.18
N ILE A 253 -51.27 -14.62 3.51
CA ILE A 253 -51.29 -14.70 2.03
C ILE A 253 -51.66 -13.36 1.37
N GLU A 254 -52.23 -12.43 2.13
CA GLU A 254 -52.57 -11.08 1.67
C GLU A 254 -51.31 -10.25 1.40
N LEU A 255 -50.25 -10.42 2.21
CA LEU A 255 -48.92 -9.83 1.97
C LEU A 255 -48.29 -10.30 0.66
N VAL A 256 -48.49 -11.58 0.30
CA VAL A 256 -48.04 -12.11 -0.99
C VAL A 256 -48.79 -11.44 -2.14
N ASN A 257 -50.11 -11.29 -1.97
CA ASN A 257 -50.94 -10.70 -3.01
C ASN A 257 -50.67 -9.21 -3.18
N SER A 258 -50.33 -8.46 -2.12
CA SER A 258 -49.96 -7.05 -2.23
C SER A 258 -48.62 -6.86 -2.94
N LEU A 259 -47.59 -7.68 -2.65
CA LEU A 259 -46.30 -7.66 -3.35
C LEU A 259 -46.45 -7.88 -4.87
N VAL A 260 -47.42 -8.70 -5.29
CA VAL A 260 -47.69 -8.99 -6.71
C VAL A 260 -48.59 -7.92 -7.35
N LYS A 261 -49.48 -7.28 -6.58
CA LYS A 261 -50.51 -6.37 -7.12
C LYS A 261 -50.11 -4.90 -7.13
N ASP A 262 -49.23 -4.43 -6.24
CA ASP A 262 -49.04 -2.98 -6.09
C ASP A 262 -48.08 -2.34 -7.09
N THR A 263 -48.57 -1.21 -7.57
CA THR A 263 -48.02 -0.32 -8.59
C THR A 263 -47.46 0.92 -7.89
N GLU A 264 -46.16 1.20 -8.04
CA GLU A 264 -45.44 2.35 -7.44
C GLU A 264 -45.10 2.23 -5.95
N SER A 265 -44.87 1.02 -5.46
CA SER A 265 -44.41 0.78 -4.08
C SER A 265 -42.89 0.82 -3.93
N GLU A 266 -42.43 1.37 -2.80
CA GLU A 266 -41.07 1.25 -2.29
C GLU A 266 -41.02 0.07 -1.31
N LEU A 267 -40.23 -0.95 -1.64
CA LEU A 267 -39.98 -2.07 -0.73
C LEU A 267 -38.63 -1.87 -0.04
N MET A 268 -38.66 -1.91 1.29
CA MET A 268 -37.45 -1.88 2.11
C MET A 268 -37.25 -3.23 2.79
N MET A 269 -36.03 -3.73 2.74
CA MET A 269 -35.62 -4.94 3.44
C MET A 269 -34.44 -4.61 4.33
N PHE A 270 -34.41 -5.26 5.48
CA PHE A 270 -33.39 -5.05 6.48
C PHE A 270 -32.72 -6.38 6.82
N GLN A 271 -31.41 -6.37 6.82
CA GLN A 271 -30.57 -7.51 7.11
C GLN A 271 -29.62 -7.16 8.24
N ASP A 272 -29.62 -7.99 9.27
CA ASP A 272 -28.70 -7.90 10.39
C ASP A 272 -27.61 -8.95 10.21
N LEU A 273 -26.35 -8.54 10.27
CA LEU A 273 -25.19 -9.43 10.24
C LEU A 273 -24.40 -9.27 11.53
N ASP A 274 -24.39 -10.33 12.34
CA ASP A 274 -23.51 -10.45 13.49
C ASP A 274 -22.22 -11.17 13.05
N ILE A 275 -21.11 -10.42 12.98
CA ILE A 275 -19.79 -10.91 12.57
C ILE A 275 -18.94 -11.05 13.83
N GLN A 276 -18.50 -12.27 14.12
CA GLN A 276 -17.68 -12.56 15.29
C GLN A 276 -16.22 -12.79 14.90
N SER A 277 -15.31 -12.34 15.75
CA SER A 277 -13.87 -12.61 15.67
C SER A 277 -13.25 -12.22 14.32
N LEU A 278 -13.64 -11.07 13.78
CA LEU A 278 -13.02 -10.51 12.56
C LEU A 278 -11.58 -10.10 12.86
N ASN A 279 -10.61 -10.68 12.15
CA ASN A 279 -9.20 -10.39 12.33
C ASN A 279 -8.77 -9.14 11.54
N ILE A 280 -8.49 -8.04 12.24
CA ILE A 280 -7.96 -6.80 11.68
C ILE A 280 -6.57 -6.56 12.28
N PHE A 281 -5.51 -6.71 11.48
CA PHE A 281 -4.12 -6.52 11.97
C PHE A 281 -3.84 -7.27 13.29
N ASN A 282 -4.19 -8.56 13.35
CA ASN A 282 -4.06 -9.44 14.54
C ASN A 282 -4.92 -9.03 15.76
N ASN A 283 -5.91 -8.15 15.56
CA ASN A 283 -6.92 -7.82 16.57
C ASN A 283 -8.25 -8.46 16.19
N LEU A 284 -8.83 -9.25 17.10
CA LEU A 284 -10.16 -9.84 16.91
C LEU A 284 -11.23 -8.82 17.30
N VAL A 285 -12.16 -8.58 16.39
CA VAL A 285 -13.24 -7.60 16.55
C VAL A 285 -14.57 -8.26 16.26
N ASP A 286 -15.55 -8.02 17.13
CA ASP A 286 -16.94 -8.36 16.88
C ASP A 286 -17.67 -7.14 16.31
N LEU A 287 -18.40 -7.33 15.21
CA LEU A 287 -19.13 -6.29 14.51
C LEU A 287 -20.60 -6.69 14.35
N LYS A 288 -21.48 -5.69 14.50
CA LYS A 288 -22.87 -5.82 14.10
C LYS A 288 -23.17 -4.85 12.98
N LEU A 289 -23.58 -5.38 11.83
CA LEU A 289 -23.91 -4.60 10.65
C LEU A 289 -25.41 -4.66 10.39
N TYR A 290 -25.96 -3.53 10.00
CA TYR A 290 -27.33 -3.38 9.53
C TYR A 290 -27.27 -2.99 8.07
N ILE A 291 -27.94 -3.72 7.20
CA ILE A 291 -28.01 -3.44 5.77
C ILE A 291 -29.45 -3.15 5.40
N LYS A 292 -29.67 -2.01 4.75
CA LYS A 292 -30.95 -1.62 4.16
C LYS A 292 -30.87 -1.81 2.65
N HIS A 293 -31.81 -2.57 2.13
CA HIS A 293 -32.08 -2.69 0.71
C HIS A 293 -33.35 -1.95 0.38
N THR A 294 -33.33 -1.06 -0.60
CA THR A 294 -34.50 -0.29 -1.04
C THR A 294 -34.75 -0.56 -2.51
N PHE A 295 -35.97 -0.93 -2.84
CA PHE A 295 -36.42 -1.29 -4.18
C PHE A 295 -37.58 -0.37 -4.55
N ARG A 296 -37.40 0.51 -5.52
CA ARG A 296 -38.44 1.43 -6.01
C ARG A 296 -38.89 1.01 -7.40
N ASN A 297 -40.20 1.07 -7.63
CA ASN A 297 -40.81 0.71 -8.91
C ASN A 297 -40.38 -0.68 -9.38
N SER A 298 -40.33 -1.65 -8.48
CA SER A 298 -39.90 -3.01 -8.79
C SER A 298 -41.05 -3.90 -9.26
N GLN A 299 -40.75 -4.89 -10.08
CA GLN A 299 -41.66 -5.95 -10.43
C GLN A 299 -41.32 -7.22 -9.65
N PHE A 300 -42.32 -7.82 -9.00
CA PHE A 300 -42.22 -9.10 -8.32
C PHE A 300 -42.92 -10.18 -9.13
N VAL A 301 -42.17 -11.21 -9.53
CA VAL A 301 -42.69 -12.35 -10.28
C VAL A 301 -42.56 -13.59 -9.41
N LEU A 302 -43.68 -14.23 -9.07
CA LEU A 302 -43.67 -15.47 -8.31
C LEU A 302 -43.03 -16.59 -9.15
N LEU A 303 -41.91 -17.13 -8.67
CA LEU A 303 -41.18 -18.23 -9.32
C LEU A 303 -41.62 -19.60 -8.80
N LYS A 304 -41.75 -19.74 -7.48
CA LYS A 304 -42.12 -21.00 -6.82
C LYS A 304 -42.95 -20.72 -5.58
N LYS A 305 -43.92 -21.57 -5.32
CA LYS A 305 -44.67 -21.63 -4.06
C LYS A 305 -44.42 -22.99 -3.41
N ASP A 306 -43.96 -22.98 -2.17
CA ASP A 306 -43.81 -24.18 -1.34
C ASP A 306 -44.84 -24.16 -0.21
N LEU A 307 -45.84 -25.02 -0.33
CA LEU A 307 -46.99 -25.05 0.58
C LEU A 307 -46.67 -25.75 1.90
N THR A 308 -45.64 -26.61 1.96
CA THR A 308 -45.27 -27.31 3.20
C THR A 308 -44.57 -26.39 4.18
N ASP A 309 -43.74 -25.47 3.69
CA ASP A 309 -42.98 -24.51 4.51
C ASP A 309 -43.58 -23.11 4.49
N ASN A 310 -44.74 -22.93 3.84
CA ASN A 310 -45.37 -21.65 3.58
C ASN A 310 -44.38 -20.61 2.99
N SER A 311 -43.52 -21.06 2.07
CA SER A 311 -42.45 -20.24 1.48
C SER A 311 -42.74 -19.88 0.03
N TYR A 312 -42.42 -18.66 -0.35
CA TYR A 312 -42.69 -18.10 -1.67
C TYR A 312 -41.41 -17.52 -2.24
N LYS A 313 -40.97 -18.04 -3.39
CA LYS A 313 -39.80 -17.53 -4.10
C LYS A 313 -40.24 -16.54 -5.16
N PHE A 314 -39.77 -15.30 -5.08
CA PHE A 314 -40.01 -14.26 -6.07
C PHE A 314 -38.74 -13.91 -6.82
N GLU A 315 -38.86 -13.63 -8.11
CA GLU A 315 -37.90 -12.82 -8.87
C GLU A 315 -38.26 -11.35 -8.63
N ILE A 316 -37.27 -10.53 -8.30
CA ILE A 316 -37.38 -9.08 -8.22
C ILE A 316 -36.57 -8.51 -9.38
N LYS A 317 -37.16 -7.60 -10.15
CA LYS A 317 -36.47 -6.91 -11.23
C LYS A 317 -36.99 -5.50 -11.48
N GLU A 318 -36.28 -4.73 -12.29
CA GLU A 318 -36.77 -3.44 -12.75
C GLU A 318 -38.13 -3.59 -13.46
N LYS A 319 -39.08 -2.68 -13.16
CA LYS A 319 -40.38 -2.63 -13.85
C LYS A 319 -40.32 -1.71 -15.07
N ASN A 320 -39.63 -0.58 -14.93
CA ASN A 320 -39.52 0.49 -15.92
C ASN A 320 -38.20 1.28 -15.76
N VAL A 321 -38.01 2.33 -16.56
CA VAL A 321 -36.81 3.17 -16.54
C VAL A 321 -36.60 3.95 -15.24
N ASP A 322 -37.66 4.13 -14.45
CA ASP A 322 -37.64 4.83 -13.16
C ASP A 322 -37.44 3.85 -11.98
N SER A 323 -37.08 2.60 -12.26
CA SER A 323 -36.77 1.61 -11.23
C SER A 323 -35.42 1.89 -10.62
N LEU A 324 -35.34 1.70 -9.30
CA LEU A 324 -34.11 1.98 -8.56
C LEU A 324 -33.91 0.93 -7.47
N TYR A 325 -32.71 0.39 -7.40
CA TYR A 325 -32.23 -0.38 -6.28
C TYR A 325 -31.15 0.40 -5.54
N LEU A 326 -31.33 0.56 -4.22
CA LEU A 326 -30.37 1.18 -3.32
C LEU A 326 -29.94 0.18 -2.24
N ARG A 327 -28.64 0.13 -1.94
CA ARG A 327 -28.10 -0.56 -0.76
C ARG A 327 -27.33 0.41 0.11
N GLU A 328 -27.66 0.40 1.40
CA GLU A 328 -26.96 1.18 2.42
C GLU A 328 -26.58 0.28 3.59
N GLY A 329 -25.32 0.32 4.01
CA GLY A 329 -24.86 -0.33 5.24
C GLY A 329 -24.70 0.69 6.38
N SER A 330 -24.98 0.25 7.59
CA SER A 330 -24.90 1.04 8.82
C SER A 330 -24.43 0.16 9.98
N LEU A 331 -23.88 0.81 11.00
CA LEU A 331 -23.56 0.20 12.29
C LEU A 331 -24.66 0.41 13.32
N ASN A 332 -25.55 1.35 13.05
CA ASN A 332 -26.74 1.58 13.84
C ASN A 332 -27.93 0.93 13.12
N PRO A 333 -28.90 0.36 13.87
CA PRO A 333 -30.16 -0.07 13.30
C PRO A 333 -30.80 1.05 12.49
N PHE A 334 -31.41 0.72 11.37
CA PHE A 334 -32.25 1.66 10.65
C PHE A 334 -33.56 1.88 11.41
N GLU A 335 -34.00 3.13 11.50
CA GLU A 335 -35.32 3.45 12.08
C GLU A 335 -36.44 2.97 11.14
N TYR A 336 -37.44 2.29 11.70
CA TYR A 336 -38.62 1.82 10.99
C TYR A 336 -39.83 2.67 11.34
N ASN A 337 -40.54 3.18 10.33
CA ASN A 337 -41.91 3.68 10.52
C ASN A 337 -42.88 2.51 10.38
N GLN A 338 -43.92 2.46 11.23
CA GLN A 338 -44.91 1.36 11.29
C GLN A 338 -45.68 1.12 9.98
N ASP A 339 -45.65 2.06 9.04
CA ASP A 339 -46.28 1.95 7.71
C ASP A 339 -45.41 1.23 6.67
N GLN A 340 -44.23 0.72 7.05
CA GLN A 340 -43.31 0.04 6.14
C GLN A 340 -43.48 -1.48 6.19
N LEU A 341 -43.53 -2.12 5.03
CA LEU A 341 -43.57 -3.57 4.91
C LEU A 341 -42.17 -4.12 5.20
N VAL A 342 -41.92 -4.47 6.46
CA VAL A 342 -40.65 -5.06 6.92
C VAL A 342 -40.69 -6.57 6.72
N LEU A 343 -39.80 -7.07 5.86
CA LEU A 343 -39.52 -8.50 5.76
C LEU A 343 -38.43 -8.83 6.77
N GLU A 344 -38.82 -9.39 7.91
CA GLU A 344 -37.88 -9.84 8.94
C GLU A 344 -37.30 -11.23 8.59
N LYS A 345 -35.96 -11.30 8.61
CA LYS A 345 -35.09 -12.48 8.46
C LYS A 345 -34.92 -13.05 7.05
N PHE A 346 -33.67 -12.98 6.59
CA PHE A 346 -33.08 -13.78 5.51
C PHE A 346 -32.33 -14.98 6.09
#